data_AF-A0A538AZR9-F1
#
_entry.id   AF-A0A538AZR9-F1
#
_cell.length_a   1.000
_cell.length_b   1.000
_cell.length_c   1.000
_cell.angle_alpha   90.00
_cell.angle_beta   90.00
_cell.angle_gamma   90.00
#
_symmetry.space_group_name_H-M   'P 1'
#
loop_
_entity.id
_entity.type
_entity.pdbx_description
1 polymer ?
#
loop_
_entity_poly.entity_id
_entity_poly.type
_entity_poly.pdbx_seq_one_letter_code
_entity_poly.pdbx_strand_id
1 'polypeptide(L)' 'DMDKVNINGGAIALGHPVGATGSRLITTALHELERSDKSTALISMCCGGALATGTIIERI' A
#
# COMPACT_ATOMS: atom_id res chain seq x y z
N ASP A 1 -3.21 10.01 -11.05
CA ASP A 1 -3.93 10.77 -10.03
C ASP A 1 -3.14 10.69 -8.74
N MET A 2 -2.39 11.74 -8.40
CA MET A 2 -1.46 11.69 -7.26
C MET A 2 -2.18 11.83 -5.92
N ASP A 3 -3.38 12.40 -5.93
CA ASP A 3 -4.31 12.47 -4.80
C ASP A 3 -4.76 11.08 -4.27
N LYS A 4 -4.53 10.00 -5.03
CA LYS A 4 -4.83 8.60 -4.67
C LYS A 4 -3.59 7.79 -4.29
N VAL A 5 -2.39 8.36 -4.44
CA VAL A 5 -1.11 7.68 -4.18
C VAL A 5 -0.63 8.03 -2.78
N ASN A 6 -0.45 7.03 -1.91
CA ASN A 6 0.09 7.19 -0.56
C ASN A 6 -0.62 8.28 0.27
N ILE A 7 -1.96 8.28 0.27
CA ILE A 7 -2.77 9.39 0.79
C ILE A 7 -2.61 9.64 2.30
N ASN A 8 -2.17 8.62 3.05
CA ASN A 8 -1.87 8.71 4.48
C ASN A 8 -0.34 8.74 4.75
N GLY A 9 0.46 9.12 3.75
CA GLY A 9 1.92 9.12 3.80
C GLY A 9 2.56 7.79 3.39
N GLY A 10 3.89 7.80 3.25
CA GLY A 10 4.69 6.68 2.75
C GLY A 10 5.91 6.36 3.60
N ALA A 11 6.74 5.44 3.11
CA ALA A 11 7.93 4.96 3.82
C ALA A 11 8.96 6.05 4.18
N ILE A 12 9.01 7.16 3.42
CA ILE A 12 9.86 8.32 3.73
C ILE A 12 9.51 8.91 5.11
N ALA A 13 8.22 9.00 5.45
CA ALA A 13 7.76 9.59 6.70
C ALA A 13 7.47 8.54 7.80
N LEU A 14 6.97 7.38 7.40
CA LEU A 14 6.48 6.34 8.33
C LEU A 14 7.51 5.23 8.61
N GLY A 15 8.67 5.28 7.95
CA GLY A 15 9.71 4.25 8.04
C GLY A 15 9.46 3.02 7.15
N HIS A 16 10.52 2.25 6.97
CA HIS A 16 10.57 1.06 6.10
C HIS A 16 11.23 -0.14 6.78
N PRO A 17 10.53 -0.81 7.73
CA PRO A 17 10.96 -2.14 8.18
C PRO A 17 10.75 -3.13 7.04
N VAL A 18 11.83 -3.45 6.31
CA VAL A 18 11.80 -4.07 4.97
C VAL A 18 10.92 -5.31 4.88
N GLY A 19 11.02 -6.24 5.84
CA GLY A 19 10.21 -7.47 5.85
C GLY A 19 8.74 -7.28 6.26
N ALA A 20 8.41 -6.20 6.97
CA ALA A 20 7.05 -5.93 7.46
C ALA A 20 6.26 -4.97 6.56
N THR A 21 6.92 -4.25 5.65
CA THR A 21 6.28 -3.19 4.87
C THR A 21 5.20 -3.70 3.92
N GLY A 22 5.36 -4.91 3.35
CA GLY A 22 4.34 -5.51 2.49
C GLY A 22 2.99 -5.70 3.20
N SER A 23 3.01 -6.37 4.35
CA SER A 23 1.82 -6.53 5.19
C SER A 23 1.28 -5.18 5.66
N ARG A 24 2.17 -4.25 6.06
CA ARG A 24 1.76 -2.91 6.49
C ARG A 24 1.04 -2.14 5.39
N LEU A 25 1.50 -2.18 4.14
CA LEU A 25 0.84 -1.50 3.02
C LEU A 25 -0.54 -2.09 2.72
N ILE A 26 -0.70 -3.42 2.78
CA ILE A 26 -2.00 -4.07 2.64
C ILE A 26 -2.94 -3.62 3.77
N THR A 27 -2.48 -3.61 5.02
CA THR A 27 -3.26 -3.13 6.16
C THR A 27 -3.69 -1.67 5.97
N THR A 28 -2.76 -0.79 5.59
CA THR A 28 -3.05 0.64 5.35
C THR A 28 -4.05 0.81 4.20
N ALA A 29 -3.87 0.10 3.09
CA ALA A 29 -4.76 0.20 1.94
C ALA A 29 -6.19 -0.26 2.27
N LEU A 30 -6.34 -1.41 2.93
CA LEU A 30 -7.66 -1.91 3.34
C LEU A 30 -8.39 -0.92 4.25
N HIS A 31 -7.74 -0.45 5.32
CA HIS A 31 -8.35 0.51 6.25
C HIS A 31 -8.72 1.82 5.55
N GLU A 32 -7.95 2.24 4.56
CA GLU A 32 -8.27 3.45 3.80
C GLU A 32 -9.45 3.24 2.84
N LEU A 33 -9.56 2.08 2.21
CA LEU A 33 -10.74 1.72 1.42
C LEU A 33 -12.01 1.71 2.27
N GLU A 34 -11.94 1.16 3.49
CA GLU A 34 -13.04 1.16 4.45
C GLU A 34 -13.38 2.59 4.93
N ARG A 35 -12.36 3.39 5.28
CA ARG A 35 -12.54 4.77 5.76
C ARG A 35 -13.17 5.69 4.71
N SER A 36 -12.85 5.48 3.43
CA SER A 36 -13.28 6.35 2.32
C SER A 36 -14.41 5.76 1.47
N ASP A 37 -14.98 4.62 1.89
CA ASP A 37 -15.98 3.83 1.17
C ASP A 37 -15.66 3.60 -0.33
N LYS A 38 -14.43 3.16 -0.59
CA LYS A 38 -13.93 2.80 -1.94
C LYS A 38 -13.81 1.29 -2.09
N SER A 39 -13.77 0.80 -3.32
CA SER A 39 -13.75 -0.65 -3.59
C SER A 39 -12.34 -1.23 -3.73
N THR A 40 -11.49 -0.65 -4.57
CA THR A 40 -10.25 -1.29 -5.05
C THR A 40 -9.00 -0.50 -4.70
N ALA A 41 -7.92 -1.18 -4.31
CA ALA A 41 -6.58 -0.60 -4.14
C ALA A 41 -5.50 -1.43 -4.83
N LEU A 42 -4.47 -0.74 -5.32
CA LEU A 42 -3.23 -1.33 -5.84
C LEU A 42 -2.10 -1.11 -4.83
N ILE A 43 -1.38 -2.18 -4.50
CA ILE A 43 -0.15 -2.16 -3.74
C ILE A 43 0.97 -2.62 -4.66
N SER A 44 2.08 -1.87 -4.71
CA SER A 44 3.29 -2.26 -5.44
C SER A 44 4.53 -1.85 -4.67
N MET A 45 5.55 -2.70 -4.70
CA MET A 45 6.84 -2.46 -4.05
C MET A 45 7.99 -2.93 -4.93
N CYS A 46 9.09 -2.18 -4.95
CA CYS A 46 10.37 -2.66 -5.43
C CYS A 46 11.05 -3.51 -4.35
N CYS A 47 11.89 -4.45 -4.77
CA CYS A 47 12.67 -5.30 -3.87
C CYS A 47 14.11 -5.44 -4.39
N GLY A 48 15.04 -5.71 -3.47
CA GLY A 48 16.41 -6.08 -3.84
C GLY A 48 16.44 -7.30 -4.76
N GLY A 49 17.50 -7.42 -5.57
CA GLY A 49 17.64 -8.51 -6.54
C GLY A 49 16.80 -8.33 -7.82
N ALA A 50 16.46 -7.10 -8.18
CA ALA A 50 15.64 -6.77 -9.36
C ALA A 50 14.26 -7.44 -9.34
N LEU A 51 13.63 -7.46 -8.17
CA LEU A 51 12.30 -8.02 -7.95
C LEU A 51 11.27 -6.92 -7.68
N ALA A 52 10.00 -7.24 -7.87
CA ALA A 52 8.87 -6.41 -7.46
C ALA A 52 7.69 -7.27 -7.06
N THR A 53 6.85 -6.75 -6.16
CA THR A 53 5.56 -7.34 -5.80
C THR A 53 4.43 -6.43 -6.27
N GLY A 54 3.32 -7.02 -6.72
CA GLY A 54 2.10 -6.30 -7.08
C GLY A 54 0.88 -7.04 -6.55
N THR A 55 -0.08 -6.31 -6.01
CA THR A 55 -1.34 -6.87 -5.48
C THR A 55 -2.46 -5.88 -5.69
N ILE A 56 -3.59 -6.37 -6.22
CA ILE A 56 -4.85 -5.63 -6.23
C ILE A 56 -5.75 -6.29 -5.20
N ILE A 57 -6.35 -5.48 -4.33
CA ILE A 57 -7.35 -5.91 -3.36
C ILE A 57 -8.67 -5.20 -3.64
N GLU A 58 -9.78 -5.87 -3.33
CA GLU A 58 -11.14 -5.35 -3.44
C GLU A 58 -11.89 -5.62 -2.14
N ARG A 59 -12.63 -4.62 -1.65
CA ARG A 59 -13.55 -4.78 -0.51
C ARG A 59 -14.75 -5.65 -0.88
N ILE A 60 -15.23 -6.42 0.08
CA ILE A 60 -16.46 -7.22 -0.02
C ILE A 60 -17.66 -6.36 0.36
#